data_AF-A0A5K1F7B4-F1
#
_entry.id   AF-A0A5K1F7B4-F1
#
_cell.length_a   1.000
_cell.length_b   1.000
_cell.length_c   1.000
_cell.angle_alpha   90.00
_cell.angle_beta   90.00
_cell.angle_gamma   90.00
#
_symmetry.space_group_name_H-M   'P 1'
#
loop_
_entity.id
_entity.type
_entity.pdbx_description
1 polymer ?
#
loop_
_entity_poly.entity_id
_entity_poly.type
_entity_poly.pdbx_seq_one_letter_code
_entity_poly.pdbx_strand_id
1 'polypeptide(L)' 'VVVTEVLGGGRFYIQSVADKKLASIQQQLASLNLQAPSIIGVFSPKKGEIVLAQYTADNSWNRAM' A
#
# COMPACT_ATOMS: atom_id res chain seq x y z
N VAL A 1 18.12 3.12 7.97
CA VAL A 1 16.86 2.43 7.64
C VAL A 1 15.87 2.66 8.78
N VAL A 2 14.58 2.47 8.56
CA VAL A 2 13.53 2.55 9.60
C VAL A 2 12.72 1.26 9.56
N VAL A 3 12.36 0.71 10.72
CA VAL A 3 11.47 -0.45 10.83
C VAL A 3 10.03 0.00 10.61
N THR A 4 9.31 -0.66 9.71
CA THR A 4 7.93 -0.28 9.34
C THR A 4 6.87 -1.29 9.79
N GLU A 5 7.26 -2.53 10.09
CA GLU A 5 6.36 -3.60 10.53
C GLU A 5 7.16 -4.69 11.24
N VAL A 6 6.60 -5.27 12.31
CA VAL A 6 7.28 -6.29 13.15
C VAL A 6 6.40 -7.54 13.22
N LEU A 7 6.87 -8.63 12.62
CA LEU A 7 6.13 -9.90 12.50
C LEU A 7 6.37 -10.86 13.67
N GLY A 8 7.27 -10.51 14.60
CA GLY A 8 7.73 -11.38 15.68
C GLY A 8 8.79 -12.40 15.24
N GLY A 9 9.41 -13.07 16.23
CA GLY A 9 10.47 -14.06 16.00
C GLY A 9 11.72 -13.46 15.32
N GLY A 10 12.01 -12.18 15.58
CA GLY A 10 13.13 -11.47 14.96
C GLY A 10 12.90 -11.04 13.50
N ARG A 11 11.70 -11.22 12.94
CA ARG A 11 11.35 -10.84 11.57
C ARG A 11 10.64 -9.49 11.53
N PHE A 12 11.06 -8.62 10.63
CA PHE A 12 10.52 -7.27 10.46
C PHE A 12 10.80 -6.76 9.04
N TYR A 13 10.03 -5.76 8.61
CA TYR A 13 10.27 -5.03 7.37
C TYR A 13 10.96 -3.70 7.67
N ILE A 14 11.81 -3.26 6.74
CA ILE A 14 12.52 -1.98 6.82
C ILE A 14 12.36 -1.18 5.54
N GLN A 15 12.54 0.12 5.69
CA GLN A 15 12.65 1.05 4.58
C GLN A 15 13.98 1.82 4.63
N SER A 16 14.60 2.04 3.47
CA SER A 16 15.75 2.93 3.34
C SER A 16 15.33 4.39 3.49
N VAL A 17 16.03 5.15 4.35
CA VAL A 17 15.73 6.58 4.60
C VAL A 17 16.21 7.46 3.45
N ALA A 18 17.26 7.04 2.73
CA ALA A 18 17.79 7.78 1.59
C ALA A 18 16.87 7.70 0.37
N ASP A 19 16.00 6.69 0.28
CA ASP A 19 15.09 6.50 -0.83
C ASP A 19 13.80 7.33 -0.64
N LYS A 20 13.72 8.45 -1.36
CA LYS A 20 12.54 9.33 -1.36
C LYS A 20 11.41 8.83 -2.28
N LYS A 21 11.62 7.76 -3.04
CA LYS A 21 10.65 7.25 -4.02
C LYS A 21 9.34 6.82 -3.36
N LEU A 22 9.39 6.21 -2.17
CA LEU A 22 8.16 5.82 -1.47
C LEU A 22 7.32 7.04 -1.11
N ALA A 23 7.94 8.10 -0.57
CA ALA A 23 7.23 9.32 -0.20
C ALA A 23 6.57 9.97 -1.43
N SER A 24 7.27 9.97 -2.57
CA SER A 24 6.71 10.45 -3.84
C SER A 24 5.52 9.60 -4.31
N ILE A 25 5.61 8.27 -4.24
CA ILE A 25 4.50 7.37 -4.58
C ILE A 25 3.31 7.59 -3.65
N GLN A 26 3.54 7.72 -2.34
CA GLN A 26 2.46 7.96 -1.39
C GLN A 26 1.75 9.30 -1.64
N GLN A 27 2.51 10.35 -1.97
CA GLN A 27 1.94 11.63 -2.36
C GLN A 27 1.11 11.52 -3.66
N GLN A 28 1.61 10.77 -4.64
CA GLN A 28 0.87 10.50 -5.87
C GLN A 28 -0.43 9.75 -5.59
N LEU A 29 -0.40 8.71 -4.78
CA LEU A 29 -1.58 7.93 -4.41
C LEU A 29 -2.61 8.76 -3.65
N ALA A 30 -2.17 9.60 -2.70
CA ALA A 30 -3.04 10.51 -1.96
C ALA A 30 -3.69 11.57 -2.86
N SER A 31 -3.03 11.94 -3.97
CA SER A 31 -3.58 12.88 -4.96
C SER A 31 -4.60 12.25 -5.91
N LEU A 32 -4.66 10.91 -5.98
CA LEU A 32 -5.66 10.23 -6.79
C LEU A 32 -7.03 10.40 -6.14
N ASN A 33 -7.98 10.99 -6.87
CA ASN A 33 -9.38 11.03 -6.47
C ASN A 33 -10.03 9.67 -6.75
N LEU A 34 -9.60 8.64 -6.03
CA LEU A 34 -10.17 7.30 -6.10
C LEU A 34 -11.49 7.30 -5.35
N GLN A 35 -12.57 7.54 -6.10
CA GLN A 35 -13.90 7.18 -5.63
C GLN A 35 -13.94 5.65 -5.60
N ALA A 36 -14.31 5.05 -4.48
CA ALA A 36 -14.62 3.64 -4.40
C ALA A 36 -16.14 3.44 -4.50
N PRO A 37 -16.78 3.52 -5.69
CA PRO A 37 -18.02 2.80 -5.86
C PRO A 37 -17.64 1.33 -5.96
N SER A 38 -17.97 0.56 -4.93
CA SER A 38 -17.93 -0.89 -4.95
C SER A 38 -18.92 -1.41 -5.99
N ILE A 39 -18.54 -1.42 -7.26
CA ILE A 39 -19.19 -2.27 -8.25
C ILE A 39 -18.64 -3.67 -8.02
N ILE A 40 -19.26 -4.37 -7.07
CA ILE A 40 -18.96 -5.77 -6.78
C ILE A 40 -18.99 -6.55 -8.09
N GLY A 41 -17.89 -7.23 -8.43
CA GLY A 41 -17.77 -8.06 -9.62
C GLY A 41 -17.02 -7.45 -10.82
N VAL A 42 -16.67 -6.15 -10.80
CA VAL A 42 -15.86 -5.55 -11.89
C VAL A 42 -14.36 -5.75 -11.68
N PHE A 43 -13.93 -5.92 -10.42
CA PHE A 43 -12.54 -6.15 -10.06
C PHE A 43 -12.37 -7.54 -9.44
N SER A 44 -11.60 -8.40 -10.11
CA SER A 44 -11.34 -9.80 -9.70
C SER A 44 -9.85 -10.10 -9.81
N PRO A 45 -9.01 -9.58 -8.89
CA PRO A 45 -7.56 -9.76 -8.95
C PRO A 45 -7.18 -11.23 -8.72
N LYS A 46 -6.08 -11.65 -9.34
CA LYS A 46 -5.50 -12.98 -9.17
C LYS A 46 -4.38 -12.95 -8.14
N LYS A 47 -4.13 -14.09 -7.50
CA LYS A 47 -3.03 -14.26 -6.54
C LYS A 47 -1.70 -13.88 -7.20
N GLY A 48 -0.97 -12.95 -6.58
CA GLY A 48 0.32 -12.45 -7.05
C GLY A 48 0.23 -11.23 -7.98
N GLU A 49 -0.96 -10.73 -8.29
CA GLU A 49 -1.11 -9.45 -9.00
C GLU A 49 -0.89 -8.28 -8.03
N ILE A 50 -0.17 -7.25 -8.50
CA ILE A 50 -0.04 -6.00 -7.76
C ILE A 50 -1.31 -5.18 -7.97
N VAL A 51 -1.92 -4.76 -6.88
CA VAL A 51 -3.17 -3.99 -6.87
C VAL A 51 -3.03 -2.72 -6.02
N LEU A 52 -3.99 -1.81 -6.14
CA LEU A 52 -4.21 -0.78 -5.13
C LEU A 52 -5.24 -1.29 -4.13
N ALA A 53 -4.91 -1.22 -2.85
CA ALA A 53 -5.80 -1.60 -1.76
C ALA A 53 -5.94 -0.43 -0.78
N GLN A 54 -7.15 -0.21 -0.31
CA GLN A 54 -7.40 0.77 0.75
C GLN A 54 -7.06 0.13 2.09
N TYR A 55 -6.10 0.72 2.81
CA TYR A 55 -5.74 0.27 4.14
C TYR A 55 -6.83 0.71 5.12
N THR A 56 -7.44 -0.25 5.79
CA THR A 56 -8.65 -0.01 6.59
C THR A 56 -8.38 0.78 7.87
N ALA A 57 -7.14 0.87 8.33
CA ALA A 57 -6.81 1.58 9.56
C ALA A 57 -6.78 3.11 9.37
N ASP A 58 -6.38 3.59 8.19
CA ASP A 58 -6.19 5.02 7.91
C ASP A 58 -6.87 5.50 6.61
N ASN A 59 -7.57 4.61 5.91
CA ASN A 59 -8.23 4.84 4.62
C ASN A 59 -7.29 5.24 3.48
N SER A 60 -5.97 5.11 3.65
CA SER A 60 -4.99 5.41 2.62
C SER A 60 -4.94 4.33 1.55
N TRP A 61 -4.64 4.72 0.31
CA TRP A 61 -4.42 3.77 -0.78
C TRP A 61 -2.96 3.37 -0.85
N ASN A 62 -2.70 2.05 -0.87
CA ASN A 62 -1.37 1.48 -0.90
C ASN A 62 -1.24 0.43 -2.01
N ARG A 63 -0.01 0.14 -2.44
CA ARG A 63 0.28 -1.00 -3.29
C ARG A 63 0.23 -2.28 -2.46
N ALA A 64 -0.46 -3.31 -2.94
CA ALA A 64 -0.60 -4.60 -2.28
C ALA A 64 -0.38 -5.75 -3.27
N MET A 65 -0.05 -6.94 -2.76
CA MET A 65 0.15 -8.19 -3.50
C MET A 65 -0.27 -9.39 -2.65
#